data_AF-A0A9E2TYL0-F1
#
_entry.id   AF-A0A9E2TYL0-F1
#
_cell.length_a   1.000
_cell.length_b   1.000
_cell.length_c   1.000
_cell.angle_alpha   90.00
_cell.angle_beta   90.00
_cell.angle_gamma   90.00
#
_symmetry.space_group_name_H-M   'P 1'
#
loop_
_entity.id
_entity.type
_entity.pdbx_description
1 polymer ?
#
loop_
_entity_poly.entity_id
_entity_poly.type
_entity_poly.pdbx_seq_one_letter_code
_entity_poly.pdbx_strand_id
1 'polypeptide(L)' 'MQKRLLLDKHLLKITISRLCQHLIENHNTFKESVILGMQPRGIFLAERIKKELEEILKVEIPLGYLDTTFHR' A
#
# COMPACT_ATOMS: atom_id res chain seq x y z
N MET A 1 -0.51 -31.45 -3.92
CA MET A 1 -1.49 -30.37 -4.15
C MET A 1 -0.95 -29.42 -5.21
N GLN A 2 -1.72 -29.13 -6.26
CA GLN A 2 -1.32 -28.19 -7.31
C GLN A 2 -1.51 -26.75 -6.81
N LYS A 3 -0.50 -25.89 -6.97
CA LYS A 3 -0.59 -24.48 -6.55
C LYS A 3 -1.49 -23.73 -7.52
N ARG A 4 -2.60 -23.20 -7.02
CA ARG A 4 -3.52 -22.33 -7.78
C ARG A 4 -3.05 -20.88 -7.66
N LEU A 5 -2.89 -20.20 -8.79
CA LEU A 5 -2.68 -18.76 -8.82
C LEU A 5 -3.98 -18.05 -8.45
N LEU A 6 -3.97 -17.25 -7.39
CA LEU A 6 -5.14 -16.49 -6.94
C LEU A 6 -5.20 -15.10 -7.59
N LEU A 7 -4.04 -14.44 -7.70
CA LEU A 7 -3.90 -13.09 -8.21
C LEU A 7 -2.76 -13.08 -9.22
N ASP A 8 -3.09 -12.83 -10.48
CA ASP A 8 -2.09 -12.54 -11.49
C ASP A 8 -1.60 -11.08 -11.39
N LYS A 9 -0.58 -10.74 -12.18
CA LYS A 9 0.04 -9.41 -12.18
C LYS A 9 -0.94 -8.29 -12.56
N HIS A 10 -1.85 -8.57 -13.48
CA HIS A 10 -2.81 -7.58 -13.98
C HIS A 10 -3.90 -7.32 -12.93
N LEU A 11 -4.49 -8.38 -12.39
CA LEU A 11 -5.50 -8.31 -11.34
C LEU A 11 -4.93 -7.63 -10.09
N LEU A 12 -3.70 -7.98 -9.68
CA LEU A 12 -3.03 -7.33 -8.55
C LEU A 12 -2.86 -5.82 -8.77
N LYS A 13 -2.50 -5.39 -9.98
CA LYS A 13 -2.38 -3.95 -10.31
C LYS A 13 -3.74 -3.26 -10.18
N ILE A 14 -4.81 -3.83 -10.71
CA ILE A 14 -6.16 -3.27 -10.61
C ILE A 14 -6.59 -3.18 -9.13
N THR A 15 -6.35 -4.22 -8.35
CA THR A 15 -6.71 -4.26 -6.92
C THR A 15 -6.00 -3.16 -6.14
N ILE A 16 -4.70 -2.97 -6.34
CA ILE A 16 -3.94 -1.92 -5.66
C ILE A 16 -4.43 -0.52 -6.09
N SER A 17 -4.72 -0.35 -7.39
CA SER A 17 -5.22 0.94 -7.89
C SER A 17 -6.56 1.31 -7.28
N ARG A 18 -7.49 0.35 -7.18
CA ARG A 18 -8.76 0.55 -6.48
C ARG A 18 -8.56 0.90 -5.02
N LEU A 19 -7.67 0.18 -4.32
CA LEU A 19 -7.32 0.50 -2.93
C LEU A 19 -6.82 1.96 -2.81
N CYS A 20 -5.97 2.42 -3.73
CA CYS A 20 -5.50 3.80 -3.73
C CYS A 20 -6.63 4.82 -3.91
N GLN A 21 -7.59 4.55 -4.79
CA GLN A 21 -8.77 5.43 -4.92
C GLN A 21 -9.59 5.49 -3.63
N HIS A 22 -9.85 4.35 -2.99
CA HIS A 22 -10.54 4.31 -1.69
C HIS A 22 -9.78 5.07 -0.60
N LEU A 23 -8.45 4.98 -0.61
CA LEU A 23 -7.59 5.72 0.30
C LEU A 23 -7.70 7.24 0.09
N ILE A 24 -7.76 7.69 -1.17
CA ILE A 24 -7.98 9.11 -1.51
C ILE A 24 -9.37 9.57 -1.06
N GLU A 25 -10.40 8.77 -1.25
CA GLU A 25 -11.77 9.09 -0.82
C GLU A 25 -11.88 9.27 0.70
N ASN A 26 -11.10 8.52 1.48
CA ASN A 26 -11.17 8.56 2.94
C ASN A 26 -10.22 9.58 3.59
N HIS A 27 -9.08 9.87 2.96
CA HIS A 27 -8.02 10.71 3.55
C HIS A 27 -7.79 12.03 2.78
N ASN A 28 -8.48 12.25 1.67
CA ASN A 28 -8.43 13.42 0.78
C ASN A 28 -7.00 13.81 0.37
N THR A 29 -6.36 14.65 1.19
CA THR A 29 -5.04 15.24 0.91
C THR A 29 -3.89 14.56 1.64
N PHE A 30 -4.16 13.51 2.44
CA PHE A 30 -3.15 12.77 3.21
C PHE A 30 -2.33 13.60 4.21
N LYS A 31 -2.71 14.85 4.49
CA LYS A 31 -1.97 15.75 5.41
C LYS A 31 -1.89 15.23 6.85
N GLU A 32 -2.90 14.51 7.31
CA GLU A 32 -2.98 13.95 8.67
C GLU A 32 -2.91 12.42 8.64
N SER A 33 -2.18 11.87 7.67
CA SER A 33 -2.14 10.43 7.45
C SER A 33 -0.74 9.96 7.08
N VAL A 34 -0.40 8.75 7.51
CA VAL A 34 0.89 8.11 7.25
C VAL A 34 0.65 6.66 6.83
N ILE A 35 1.50 6.17 5.95
CA ILE A 35 1.49 4.75 5.58
C ILE A 35 2.56 4.04 6.42
N LEU A 36 2.18 2.94 7.06
CA LEU A 36 3.10 2.09 7.81
C LEU A 36 3.16 0.70 7.19
N GLY A 37 4.32 0.32 6.66
CA GLY A 37 4.56 -1.00 6.10
C GLY A 37 4.98 -2.00 7.18
N MET A 38 4.15 -3.02 7.42
CA MET A 38 4.51 -4.08 8.37
C MET A 38 5.55 -5.05 7.76
N GLN A 39 6.65 -5.25 8.46
CA GLN A 39 7.73 -6.11 7.97
C GLN A 39 7.36 -7.61 8.01
N PRO A 40 7.91 -8.45 7.12
CA PRO A 40 8.87 -8.08 6.06
C PRO A 40 8.21 -7.71 4.72
N ARG A 41 7.06 -8.29 4.38
CA ARG A 41 6.46 -8.13 3.04
C ARG A 41 5.56 -6.91 2.89
N GLY A 42 4.98 -6.40 3.97
CA GLY A 42 4.11 -5.23 3.94
C GLY A 42 4.84 -3.97 3.51
N ILE A 43 6.16 -3.91 3.68
CA ILE A 43 7.06 -2.87 3.15
C ILE A 43 6.83 -2.66 1.65
N PHE A 44 6.90 -3.73 0.85
CA PHE A 44 6.79 -3.63 -0.61
C PHE A 44 5.41 -3.17 -1.07
N LEU A 45 4.35 -3.58 -0.36
CA LEU A 45 3.00 -3.12 -0.64
C LEU A 45 2.84 -1.64 -0.29
N ALA A 46 3.34 -1.23 0.87
CA ALA A 46 3.28 0.15 1.34
C ALA A 46 4.03 1.11 0.40
N GLU A 47 5.22 0.73 -0.07
CA GLU A 47 5.96 1.52 -1.07
C GLU A 47 5.21 1.64 -2.40
N ARG A 48 4.55 0.57 -2.84
CA ARG A 48 3.77 0.59 -4.08
C ARG A 48 2.53 1.48 -3.97
N ILE A 49 1.84 1.41 -2.83
CA ILE A 49 0.69 2.28 -2.54
C ILE A 49 1.15 3.74 -2.45
N LYS A 50 2.23 4.03 -1.71
CA LYS A 50 2.83 5.38 -1.64
C LYS A 50 3.05 5.91 -3.05
N LYS A 51 3.81 5.18 -3.87
CA LYS A 51 4.14 5.62 -5.22
C LYS A 51 2.90 5.93 -6.07
N GLU A 52 1.90 5.05 -6.05
CA GLU A 52 0.67 5.24 -6.83
C GLU A 52 -0.14 6.46 -6.34
N LEU A 53 -0.22 6.67 -5.03
CA LEU A 53 -0.89 7.83 -4.45
C LEU A 53 -0.16 9.14 -4.74
N GLU A 54 1.17 9.18 -4.62
CA GLU A 54 1.98 10.37 -4.92
C GLU A 54 1.92 10.73 -6.41
N GLU A 55 1.85 9.73 -7.31
CA GLU A 55 1.66 9.93 -8.74
C GLU A 55 0.32 10.63 -9.05
N ILE A 56 -0.74 10.31 -8.31
CA ILE A 56 -2.10 10.85 -8.48
C ILE A 56 -2.24 12.23 -7.82
N LEU A 57 -1.87 12.33 -6.54
CA LEU A 57 -2.13 13.52 -5.71
C LEU A 57 -1.06 14.60 -5.86
N LYS A 58 0.13 14.27 -6.38
CA LYS A 58 1.30 15.18 -6.46
C LYS A 58 1.72 15.76 -5.11
N VAL A 59 1.48 15.02 -4.02
CA VAL A 59 1.94 15.34 -2.67
C VAL A 59 2.85 14.23 -2.19
N GLU A 60 3.81 14.56 -1.32
CA GLU A 60 4.64 13.55 -0.67
C GLU A 60 3.86 12.92 0.49
N ILE A 61 3.83 11.58 0.54
CA ILE A 61 3.16 10.84 1.60
C ILE A 61 4.21 10.23 2.54
N PRO A 62 4.13 10.53 3.86
CA PRO A 62 5.00 9.91 4.84
C PRO A 62 4.86 8.38 4.83
N LEU A 63 6.01 7.68 4.83
CA LEU A 63 6.08 6.23 4.88
C LEU A 63 7.03 5.82 6.00
N GLY A 64 6.53 4.97 6.89
CA GLY A 64 7.32 4.31 7.93
C GLY A 64 7.22 2.79 7.83
N TYR A 65 8.02 2.11 8.64
CA TYR A 65 8.05 0.66 8.70
C TYR A 65 7.89 0.20 10.14
N LEU A 66 7.11 -0.86 10.34
CA LEU A 66 6.85 -1.45 11.65
C LEU A 66 7.40 -2.87 11.70
N ASP A 67 8.38 -3.08 12.58
CA ASP A 67 8.89 -4.41 12.92
C ASP A 67 8.12 -4.96 14.12
N THR A 68 7.49 -6.12 13.95
CA THR A 68 6.71 -6.79 15.00
C THR A 68 7.49 -7.93 15.67
N THR A 69 8.78 -8.10 15.38
CA THR A 69 9.59 -9.24 15.85
C THR A 69 9.55 -9.43 17.37
N PHE A 70 9.51 -8.34 18.15
CA PHE A 70 9.50 -8.38 19.62
C PHE A 70 8.09 -8.27 20.24
N HIS A 71 7.04 -8.30 19.43
CA HIS A 71 5.64 -8.07 19.84
C HIS A 71 4.70 -9.20 19.40
N ARG A 72 5.23 -10.41 19.18
CA ARG A 72 4.48 -11.62 18.84
C ARG A 72 4.31 -12.55 20.03
#